data_AF-A0A4C1ZQU3-F1
#
_entry.id   AF-A0A4C1ZQU3-F1
#
_cell.length_a   1.000
_cell.length_b   1.000
_cell.length_c   1.000
_cell.angle_alpha   90.00
_cell.angle_beta   90.00
_cell.angle_gamma   90.00
#
_symmetry.space_group_name_H-M   'P 1'
#
loop_
_entity.id
_entity.type
_entity.pdbx_description
1 polymer ?
#
loop_
_entity_poly.entity_id
_entity_poly.type
_entity_poly.pdbx_seq_one_letter_code
_entity_poly.pdbx_strand_id
1 'polypeptide(L)'
;MDPLKRFIASRHRLPILILSHRTNFVGADNHLQDLYTYLREHQSVIGHELSEYSVTRIFDLPSCPYWCGLFEAAVKSVKTHLWLVIGEEKLIFEEFSTVLL
;
A
#
# COMPACT_ATOMS: atom_id res chain seq x y z
N MET A 1 11.68 -5.96 1.81
CA MET A 1 10.83 -6.02 0.59
C MET A 1 9.74 -4.97 0.73
N ASP A 2 9.58 -4.12 -0.27
CA ASP A 2 8.66 -2.97 -0.26
C ASP A 2 7.19 -3.46 -0.17
N PRO A 3 6.38 -3.03 0.81
CA PRO A 3 5.03 -3.57 1.04
C PRO A 3 4.11 -3.47 -0.20
N LEU A 4 4.24 -2.38 -0.95
CA LEU A 4 3.46 -2.14 -2.17
C LEU A 4 3.83 -3.16 -3.27
N LYS A 5 5.11 -3.46 -3.43
CA LYS A 5 5.58 -4.43 -4.44
C LYS A 5 5.06 -5.84 -4.15
N ARG A 6 5.07 -6.25 -2.88
CA ARG A 6 4.51 -7.55 -2.46
C ARG A 6 3.00 -7.61 -2.71
N PHE A 7 2.28 -6.52 -2.45
CA PHE A 7 0.84 -6.44 -2.68
C PHE A 7 0.47 -6.50 -4.18
N ILE A 8 1.22 -5.81 -5.03
CA ILE A 8 1.03 -5.86 -6.49
C ILE A 8 1.33 -7.26 -7.03
N ALA A 9 2.40 -7.90 -6.55
CA ALA A 9 2.78 -9.25 -6.97
C ALA A 9 1.72 -10.31 -6.60
N SER A 10 1.06 -10.16 -5.44
CA SER A 10 0.04 -11.14 -4.99
C SER A 10 -1.34 -10.94 -5.60
N ARG A 11 -1.69 -9.73 -6.06
CA ARG A 11 -3.04 -9.42 -6.55
C ARG A 11 -3.19 -9.32 -8.07
N HIS A 12 -2.08 -9.38 -8.84
CA HIS A 12 -2.03 -9.27 -10.30
C HIS A 12 -2.78 -8.03 -10.85
N ARG A 13 -2.03 -7.00 -11.27
CA ARG A 13 -2.53 -5.75 -11.90
C ARG A 13 -3.72 -5.07 -11.17
N LEU A 14 -3.43 -4.03 -10.39
CA LEU A 14 -4.44 -3.22 -9.71
C LEU A 14 -4.73 -1.96 -10.52
N PRO A 15 -5.90 -1.84 -11.17
CA PRO A 15 -6.21 -0.64 -11.96
C PRO A 15 -6.42 0.60 -11.08
N ILE A 16 -6.83 0.43 -9.81
CA ILE A 16 -7.14 1.52 -8.88
C ILE A 16 -6.55 1.20 -7.50
N LEU A 17 -5.86 2.17 -6.89
CA LEU A 17 -5.38 2.10 -5.50
C LEU A 17 -5.92 3.30 -4.74
N ILE A 18 -6.72 3.04 -3.70
CA ILE A 18 -7.26 4.09 -2.84
C ILE A 18 -6.29 4.26 -1.67
N LEU A 19 -5.73 5.47 -1.52
CA LEU A 19 -4.82 5.81 -0.43
C LEU A 19 -5.42 6.91 0.43
N SER A 20 -5.13 6.89 1.73
CA SER A 20 -5.55 7.98 2.61
C SER A 20 -4.83 9.29 2.26
N HIS A 21 -5.48 10.45 2.38
CA HIS A 21 -4.89 11.78 2.22
C HIS A 21 -3.89 12.18 3.33
N ARG A 22 -3.28 11.19 4.00
CA ARG A 22 -2.19 11.47 4.95
C ARG A 22 -0.97 11.95 4.18
N THR A 23 -0.31 12.97 4.70
CA THR A 23 0.86 13.64 4.09
C THR A 23 1.96 12.68 3.66
N ASN A 24 2.14 11.57 4.39
CA ASN A 24 3.12 10.53 4.06
C ASN A 24 2.86 9.88 2.69
N PHE A 25 1.59 9.67 2.32
CA PHE A 25 1.21 9.09 1.03
C PHE A 25 1.27 10.12 -0.10
N VAL A 26 0.96 11.38 0.20
CA VAL A 26 1.11 12.48 -0.76
C VAL A 26 2.58 12.71 -1.12
N GLY A 27 3.48 12.71 -0.13
CA GLY A 27 4.93 12.83 -0.37
C GLY A 27 5.51 11.66 -1.16
N ALA A 28 5.11 10.42 -0.84
CA ALA A 28 5.52 9.24 -1.59
C ALA A 28 4.99 9.25 -3.03
N ASP A 29 3.78 9.79 -3.26
CA ASP A 29 3.23 9.96 -4.59
C ASP A 29 4.03 10.97 -5.42
N ASN A 30 4.30 12.15 -4.87
CA ASN A 30 5.11 13.16 -5.56
C ASN A 30 6.46 12.57 -6.01
N HIS A 31 7.11 11.81 -5.13
CA HIS A 31 8.38 11.15 -5.44
C HIS A 31 8.25 10.07 -6.53
N LEU A 32 7.10 9.39 -6.62
CA LEU A 32 6.81 8.46 -7.71
C LEU A 32 6.56 9.21 -9.02
N GLN A 33 5.82 10.32 -9.01
CA GLN A 33 5.56 11.13 -10.21
C GLN A 33 6.85 11.73 -10.78
N ASP A 34 7.76 12.17 -9.92
CA ASP A 34 9.08 12.65 -10.32
C ASP A 34 9.89 11.53 -11.02
N LEU A 35 9.86 10.31 -10.47
CA LEU A 35 10.48 9.14 -11.08
C LEU A 35 9.83 8.76 -12.42
N TYR A 36 8.50 8.81 -12.53
CA TYR A 36 7.80 8.56 -13.78
C TYR A 36 8.20 9.56 -14.86
N THR A 37 8.27 10.85 -14.51
CA THR A 37 8.67 11.92 -15.42
C THR A 37 10.11 11.72 -15.89
N TYR A 38 11.02 11.46 -14.96
CA TYR A 38 12.43 11.18 -15.26
C TYR A 38 12.59 9.97 -16.19
N LEU A 39 11.91 8.85 -15.90
CA LEU A 39 11.99 7.63 -16.69
C LEU A 39 11.36 7.79 -18.07
N ARG A 40 10.28 8.57 -18.20
CA ARG A 40 9.66 8.89 -19.50
C ARG A 40 10.62 9.66 -20.40
N GLU A 41 11.42 10.55 -19.83
CA GLU A 41 12.39 11.37 -20.56
C GLU A 41 13.67 10.59 -20.93
N HIS A 42 14.11 9.64 -20.11
CA HIS A 42 15.42 8.99 -20.25
C HIS A 42 15.37 7.50 -20.63
N GLN A 43 14.22 6.83 -20.56
CA GLN A 43 14.08 5.39 -20.79
C GLN A 43 12.68 5.02 -21.33
N SER A 44 12.50 5.19 -22.65
CA SER A 44 11.20 5.01 -23.33
C SER A 44 10.57 3.62 -23.15
N VAL A 45 11.39 2.56 -23.07
CA VAL A 45 10.91 1.17 -22.94
C VAL A 45 10.35 0.89 -21.54
N ILE A 46 11.05 1.34 -20.49
CA ILE A 46 10.62 1.15 -19.09
C ILE A 46 9.48 2.11 -18.74
N GLY A 47 9.49 3.33 -19.29
CA GLY A 47 8.40 4.29 -19.16
C GLY A 47 7.08 3.76 -19.73
N HIS A 48 7.11 3.01 -20.84
CA HIS A 48 5.91 2.42 -21.44
C HIS A 48 5.31 1.30 -20.56
N GLU A 49 6.13 0.34 -20.11
CA GLU A 49 5.64 -0.73 -19.22
C GLU A 49 5.09 -0.17 -17.90
N LEU A 50 5.80 0.77 -17.28
CA LEU A 50 5.35 1.41 -16.04
C LEU A 50 4.07 2.25 -16.25
N SER A 51 3.88 2.83 -17.43
CA SER A 51 2.63 3.50 -17.80
C SER A 51 1.46 2.53 -17.98
N GLU A 52 1.69 1.29 -18.41
CA GLU A 52 0.65 0.25 -18.42
C GLU A 52 0.27 -0.21 -17.00
N TYR A 53 1.19 -0.11 -16.05
CA TYR A 53 0.92 -0.26 -14.62
C TYR A 53 0.40 1.03 -13.98
N SER A 54 -0.17 1.97 -14.75
CA SER A 54 -0.77 3.20 -14.22
C SER A 54 -1.90 2.87 -13.24
N VAL A 55 -1.53 2.72 -11.98
CA VAL A 55 -2.46 2.57 -10.88
C VAL A 55 -3.12 3.93 -10.71
N THR A 56 -4.39 4.03 -11.08
CA THR A 56 -5.16 5.26 -10.83
C THR A 56 -5.31 5.39 -9.32
N ARG A 57 -4.54 6.31 -8.74
CA ARG A 57 -4.56 6.53 -7.29
C ARG A 57 -5.63 7.55 -6.96
N ILE A 58 -6.63 7.10 -6.21
CA ILE A 58 -7.69 7.97 -5.68
C ILE A 58 -7.30 8.25 -4.24
N PHE A 59 -6.91 9.48 -3.95
CA PHE A 59 -6.88 9.91 -2.55
C PHE A 59 -8.33 10.02 -2.09
N ASP A 60 -8.66 9.37 -0.99
CA ASP A 60 -9.96 9.55 -0.36
C ASP A 60 -10.20 11.05 -0.15
N LEU A 61 -11.39 11.51 -0.56
CA LEU A 61 -11.79 12.88 -0.29
C LEU A 61 -11.74 13.09 1.24
N PRO A 62 -11.28 14.25 1.73
CA PRO A 62 -11.23 14.56 3.18
C PRO A 62 -12.59 14.38 3.90
N SER A 63 -13.67 14.24 3.14
CA SER A 63 -15.05 14.01 3.61
C SER A 63 -15.62 12.62 3.30
N CYS A 64 -14.81 11.60 2.99
CA CYS A 64 -15.31 10.24 2.74
C CYS A 64 -15.01 9.28 3.91
N PRO A 65 -15.73 9.38 5.05
CA PRO A 65 -15.48 8.57 6.25
C PRO A 65 -15.72 7.07 6.02
N TYR A 66 -16.44 6.69 4.97
CA TYR A 66 -16.72 5.29 4.64
C TYR A 66 -15.45 4.49 4.32
N TRP A 67 -14.53 5.05 3.50
CA TRP A 67 -13.28 4.37 3.16
C TRP A 67 -12.32 4.30 4.35
N CYS A 68 -12.24 5.38 5.13
CA CYS A 68 -11.48 5.40 6.37
C CYS A 68 -12.01 4.37 7.37
N GLY A 69 -13.33 4.26 7.51
CA GLY A 69 -13.97 3.27 8.38
C GLY A 69 -13.67 1.83 7.97
N LEU A 70 -13.60 1.52 6.66
CA LEU A 70 -13.22 0.19 6.18
C LEU A 70 -11.76 -0.13 6.54
N PHE A 71 -10.85 0.83 6.35
CA PHE A 71 -9.45 0.66 6.74
C PHE A 71 -9.30 0.49 8.25
N GLU A 72 -10.00 1.30 9.05
CA GLU A 72 -10.02 1.21 10.51
C GLU A 72 -10.58 -0.13 10.98
N ALA A 73 -11.67 -0.61 10.36
CA ALA A 73 -12.26 -1.90 10.66
C ALA A 73 -11.30 -3.06 10.35
N ALA A 74 -10.60 -3.01 9.21
CA ALA A 74 -9.58 -4.00 8.85
C ALA A 74 -8.42 -3.99 9.85
N VAL A 75 -7.88 -2.81 10.20
CA VAL A 75 -6.82 -2.67 11.20
C VAL A 75 -7.28 -3.20 12.57
N LYS A 76 -8.51 -2.88 12.98
CA LYS A 76 -9.09 -3.37 14.23
C LYS A 76 -9.22 -4.89 14.21
N SER A 77 -9.72 -5.47 13.11
CA SER A 77 -9.86 -6.92 12.95
C SER A 77 -8.51 -7.64 13.07
N VAL A 78 -7.47 -7.15 12.40
CA VAL A 78 -6.12 -7.72 12.49
C VAL A 78 -5.58 -7.64 13.92
N LYS A 79 -5.70 -6.48 14.59
CA LYS A 79 -5.27 -6.33 15.99
C LYS A 79 -5.99 -7.29 16.93
N THR A 80 -7.30 -7.43 16.78
CA THR A 80 -8.10 -8.36 17.58
C THR A 80 -7.65 -9.80 17.32
N HIS A 81 -7.43 -10.18 16.05
CA HIS A 81 -6.99 -11.52 15.72
C HIS A 81 -5.58 -11.82 16.27
N LEU A 82 -4.65 -10.88 16.15
CA LEU A 82 -3.31 -11.00 16.74
C LEU A 82 -3.37 -11.16 18.26
N TRP A 83 -4.20 -10.38 18.94
CA TRP A 83 -4.37 -10.49 20.38
C TRP A 83 -4.96 -11.85 20.79
N LEU A 84 -5.91 -12.39 20.04
CA LEU A 84 -6.49 -13.71 20.30
C LEU A 84 -5.52 -14.86 20.02
N VAL A 85 -4.66 -14.74 19.00
CA VAL A 85 -3.73 -15.81 18.59
C VAL A 85 -2.45 -15.80 19.45
N ILE A 86 -1.91 -14.61 19.75
CA ILE A 86 -0.62 -14.46 20.46
C ILE A 86 -0.84 -14.33 21.98
N GLY A 87 -1.92 -13.68 22.41
CA GLY A 87 -2.16 -13.39 23.83
C GLY A 87 -1.12 -12.44 24.41
N GLU A 88 -0.51 -12.83 25.54
CA GLU A 88 0.51 -12.06 26.26
C GLU A 88 1.95 -12.50 25.93
N GLU A 89 2.12 -13.46 25.01
CA GLU A 89 3.42 -13.99 24.64
C GLU A 89 4.28 -12.97 23.89
N LYS A 90 5.58 -12.93 24.23
CA LYS A 90 6.55 -12.05 23.58
C LYS A 90 7.25 -12.80 22.46
N LEU A 91 6.72 -12.65 21.25
CA LEU A 91 7.32 -13.22 20.06
C LEU A 91 8.58 -12.45 19.62
N ILE A 92 9.58 -13.18 19.15
CA ILE A 92 10.68 -12.58 18.40
C ILE A 92 10.24 -12.22 16.98
N PHE A 93 11.03 -11.40 16.29
CA PHE A 93 10.67 -10.86 14.97
C PHE A 93 10.31 -11.95 13.94
N GLU A 94 11.04 -13.07 13.92
CA GLU A 94 10.78 -14.17 12.98
C GLU A 94 9.45 -14.86 13.26
N GLU A 95 9.15 -15.12 14.52
CA GLU A 95 7.88 -15.73 14.95
C GLU A 95 6.71 -14.79 14.64
N PHE A 96 6.83 -13.50 14.97
CA PHE A 96 5.81 -12.51 14.66
C PHE A 96 5.60 -12.35 13.14
N SER A 97 6.67 -12.35 12.37
CA SER A 97 6.59 -12.29 10.90
C SER A 97 5.89 -13.52 10.32
N THR A 98 6.10 -14.70 10.91
CA THR A 98 5.44 -15.94 10.50
C THR A 98 3.93 -15.89 10.79
N VAL A 99 3.50 -15.27 11.89
CA VAL A 99 2.08 -15.07 12.21
C VAL A 99 1.39 -14.11 11.22
N LEU A 100 2.15 -13.18 10.62
CA LEU A 100 1.63 -12.16 9.70
C LEU A 100 1.66 -12.55 8.22
N LEU A 101 2.40 -13.59 7.85
CA LEU A 101 2.55 -14.07 6.47
C LEU A 101 1.44 -15.05 6.09
#